data_AF-A0AAU0WJN5-F1
#
_entry.id   AF-A0AAU0WJN5-F1
#
_cell.length_a   1.000
_cell.length_b   1.000
_cell.length_c   1.000
_cell.angle_alpha   90.00
_cell.angle_beta   90.00
_cell.angle_gamma   90.00
#
_symmetry.space_group_name_H-M   'P 1'
#
loop_
_entity.id
_entity.type
_entity.pdbx_description
1 polymer ?
#
loop_
_entity_poly.entity_id
_entity_poly.type
_entity_poly.pdbx_seq_one_letter_code
_entity_poly.pdbx_strand_id
1 'polypeptide(L)'
;MAISGVDSARAAAPICAMGRLPVEEAWRALRDVSQRTNTRLRTVAEHILTFAQGGDLPQDELGEFHQAIRRYTARTDAAAALPPRRD
;
A
#
# COMPACT_ATOMS: atom_id res chain seq x y z
N MET A 1 21.60 -6.45 12.23
CA MET A 1 21.14 -6.01 10.89
C MET A 1 20.16 -4.87 11.10
N ALA A 2 20.63 -3.62 11.03
CA ALA A 2 19.80 -2.43 11.25
C ALA A 2 19.09 -2.08 9.95
N ILE A 3 17.79 -2.34 9.89
CA ILE A 3 16.97 -2.05 8.71
C ILE A 3 16.62 -0.56 8.76
N SER A 4 17.25 0.19 7.86
CA SER A 4 17.15 1.64 7.65
C SER A 4 15.74 2.03 7.20
N GLY A 5 15.29 3.25 7.51
CA GLY A 5 13.96 3.77 7.13
C GLY A 5 13.66 3.86 5.62
N VAL A 6 14.53 3.34 4.76
CA VAL A 6 14.42 3.35 3.29
C VAL A 6 13.41 2.31 2.78
N ASP A 7 13.25 1.18 3.47
CA ASP A 7 12.44 0.07 2.95
C ASP A 7 10.94 0.37 2.91
N SER A 8 10.47 1.23 3.82
CA SER A 8 9.10 1.74 3.79
C SER A 8 8.79 2.47 2.49
N ALA A 9 9.77 3.21 1.95
CA ALA A 9 9.60 3.93 0.68
C ALA A 9 9.62 3.03 -0.55
N ARG A 10 10.36 1.94 -0.48
CA ARG A 10 10.45 0.98 -1.59
C ARG A 10 9.17 0.15 -1.72
N ALA A 11 8.47 -0.12 -0.62
CA ALA A 11 7.23 -0.89 -0.63
C ALA A 11 6.07 -0.18 -1.36
N ALA A 12 6.10 1.15 -1.54
CA ALA A 12 5.07 1.85 -2.30
C ALA A 12 5.05 1.42 -3.78
N ALA A 13 6.21 1.18 -4.40
CA ALA A 13 6.31 0.82 -5.82
C ALA A 13 5.55 -0.45 -6.21
N PRO A 14 5.70 -1.62 -5.54
CA PRO A 14 4.91 -2.80 -5.86
C PRO A 14 3.40 -2.57 -5.62
N ILE A 15 3.02 -1.76 -4.63
CA ILE A 15 1.60 -1.39 -4.40
C ILE A 15 1.05 -0.55 -5.55
N CYS A 16 1.82 0.42 -6.04
CA CYS A 16 1.47 1.18 -7.24
C CYS A 16 1.21 0.24 -8.43
N ALA A 17 2.10 -0.73 -8.64
CA ALA A 17 1.97 -1.67 -9.75
C ALA A 17 0.73 -2.58 -9.64
N MET A 18 0.46 -3.11 -8.44
CA MET A 18 -0.70 -3.99 -8.20
C MET A 18 -2.03 -3.25 -8.23
N GLY A 19 -2.11 -2.06 -7.63
CA GLY A 19 -3.36 -1.29 -7.50
C GLY A 19 -3.59 -0.23 -8.57
N ARG A 20 -2.62 -0.04 -9.49
CA ARG A 20 -2.55 1.10 -10.42
C ARG A 20 -2.71 2.44 -9.70
N LEU A 21 -2.13 2.54 -8.51
CA LEU A 21 -2.25 3.70 -7.63
C LEU A 21 -1.12 4.70 -7.88
N PRO A 22 -1.39 6.02 -7.77
CA PRO A 22 -0.32 7.00 -7.62
C PRO A 22 0.43 6.76 -6.30
N VAL A 23 1.68 7.22 -6.25
CA VAL A 23 2.60 6.90 -5.14
C VAL A 23 2.08 7.37 -3.78
N GLU A 24 1.41 8.51 -3.72
CA GLU A 24 0.80 9.05 -2.50
C GLU A 24 -0.30 8.14 -1.95
N GLU A 25 -1.07 7.50 -2.84
CA GLU A 25 -2.14 6.59 -2.45
C GLU A 25 -1.62 5.20 -2.10
N ALA A 26 -0.59 4.72 -2.79
CA ALA A 26 0.14 3.53 -2.37
C ALA A 26 0.72 3.69 -0.96
N TRP A 27 1.26 4.87 -0.63
CA TRP A 27 1.72 5.20 0.72
C TRP A 27 0.61 5.26 1.77
N ARG A 28 -0.58 5.73 1.40
CA ARG A 28 -1.75 5.73 2.29
C ARG A 28 -2.26 4.31 2.50
N ALA A 29 -2.32 3.49 1.45
CA ALA A 29 -2.66 2.07 1.54
C ALA A 29 -1.70 1.31 2.46
N LEU A 30 -0.40 1.49 2.31
CA LEU A 30 0.62 0.86 3.16
C LEU A 30 0.44 1.21 4.65
N ARG A 31 0.18 2.50 4.95
CA ARG A 31 -0.08 2.96 6.32
C ARG A 31 -1.37 2.41 6.90
N ASP A 32 -2.42 2.33 6.10
CA ASP A 32 -3.70 1.79 6.53
C ASP A 32 -3.61 0.30 6.86
N VAL A 33 -2.89 -0.51 6.07
CA VAL A 33 -2.63 -1.93 6.41
C VAL A 33 -1.91 -2.02 7.75
N SER A 34 -0.82 -1.27 7.94
CA SER A 34 -0.07 -1.23 9.20
C SER A 34 -0.94 -0.89 10.41
N GLN A 35 -1.84 0.08 10.28
CA GLN A 35 -2.74 0.48 11.37
C GLN A 35 -3.79 -0.60 11.65
N ARG A 36 -4.37 -1.22 10.61
CA ARG A 36 -5.44 -2.21 10.74
C ARG A 36 -4.96 -3.56 11.24
N THR A 37 -3.75 -3.96 10.88
CA THR A 37 -3.14 -5.21 11.37
C THR A 37 -2.38 -5.01 12.68
N ASN A 38 -2.27 -3.76 13.17
CA ASN A 38 -1.43 -3.39 14.30
C ASN A 38 0.03 -3.86 14.14
N THR A 39 0.51 -3.94 12.90
CA THR A 39 1.90 -4.27 12.56
C THR A 39 2.69 -2.99 12.33
N ARG A 40 3.96 -2.95 12.74
CA ARG A 40 4.84 -1.80 12.46
C ARG A 40 4.95 -1.55 10.95
N LEU A 41 4.84 -0.29 10.52
CA LEU A 41 4.88 0.10 9.10
C LEU A 41 6.09 -0.50 8.34
N ARG A 42 7.27 -0.46 8.95
CA ARG A 42 8.50 -1.04 8.37
C ARG A 42 8.38 -2.55 8.14
N THR A 43 7.72 -3.25 9.05
CA THR A 43 7.55 -4.70 8.99
C THR A 43 6.54 -5.08 7.90
N VAL A 44 5.43 -4.33 7.79
CA VAL A 44 4.50 -4.47 6.66
C VAL A 44 5.21 -4.19 5.33
N ALA A 45 6.05 -3.16 5.28
CA ALA A 45 6.82 -2.83 4.08
C ALA A 45 7.79 -3.95 3.69
N GLU A 46 8.50 -4.53 4.65
CA GLU A 46 9.38 -5.69 4.46
C GLU A 46 8.58 -6.89 3.92
N HIS A 47 7.45 -7.22 4.53
CA HIS A 47 6.62 -8.34 4.07
C HIS A 47 6.06 -8.11 2.66
N ILE A 48 5.61 -6.90 2.33
CA ILE A 48 5.13 -6.56 0.99
C ILE A 48 6.26 -6.64 -0.05
N LEU A 49 7.48 -6.21 0.30
CA LEU A 49 8.64 -6.35 -0.57
C LEU A 49 9.00 -7.82 -0.83
N THR A 50 8.89 -8.68 0.20
CA THR A 50 9.05 -10.13 0.05
C THR A 50 7.94 -10.72 -0.82
N PHE A 51 6.69 -10.34 -0.59
CA PHE A 51 5.53 -10.79 -1.37
C PHE A 51 5.66 -10.41 -2.85
N ALA A 52 6.10 -9.18 -3.14
CA ALA A 52 6.35 -8.72 -4.51
C ALA A 52 7.46 -9.51 -5.24
N GLN A 53 8.32 -10.22 -4.49
CA GLN A 53 9.36 -11.10 -5.01
C GLN A 53 8.92 -12.57 -5.09
N GLY A 54 7.63 -12.86 -4.86
CA GLY A 54 7.06 -14.20 -4.90
C GLY A 54 7.13 -14.96 -3.57
N GLY A 55 7.48 -14.29 -2.48
CA GLY A 55 7.37 -14.86 -1.13
C GLY A 55 5.97 -14.71 -0.54
N ASP A 56 5.82 -15.11 0.72
CA ASP A 56 4.53 -15.07 1.42
C ASP A 56 4.29 -13.74 2.15
N LEU A 57 3.01 -13.39 2.28
CA LEU A 57 2.51 -12.31 3.14
C LEU A 57 1.68 -12.94 4.26
N PRO A 58 1.84 -12.55 5.54
CA PRO A 58 1.02 -13.08 6.63
C PRO A 58 -0.47 -12.93 6.32
N GLN A 59 -1.29 -13.93 6.66
CA GLN A 59 -2.69 -14.00 6.22
C GLN A 59 -3.50 -12.74 6.59
N ASP A 60 -3.32 -12.24 7.82
CA ASP A 60 -4.02 -11.04 8.30
C ASP A 60 -3.59 -9.79 7.50
N GLU A 61 -2.30 -9.70 7.15
CA GLU A 61 -1.76 -8.64 6.30
C GLU A 61 -2.21 -8.79 4.85
N LEU A 62 -2.31 -10.00 4.31
CA LEU A 62 -2.78 -10.27 2.96
C LEU A 62 -4.25 -9.87 2.76
N GLY A 63 -5.10 -10.21 3.72
CA GLY A 63 -6.51 -9.82 3.70
C GLY A 63 -6.67 -8.30 3.73
N GLU A 64 -5.99 -7.62 4.65
CA GLU A 64 -6.05 -6.17 4.74
C GLU A 64 -5.37 -5.46 3.57
N PHE A 65 -4.30 -6.04 3.02
CA PHE A 65 -3.60 -5.51 1.85
C PHE A 65 -4.50 -5.44 0.62
N HIS A 66 -5.21 -6.54 0.31
CA HIS A 66 -6.18 -6.54 -0.79
C HIS A 66 -7.34 -5.56 -0.56
N GLN A 67 -7.82 -5.46 0.68
CA GLN A 67 -8.86 -4.48 1.02
C GLN A 67 -8.36 -3.04 0.86
N ALA A 68 -7.12 -2.75 1.27
CA ALA A 68 -6.51 -1.44 1.12
C ALA A 68 -6.38 -1.06 -0.36
N ILE A 69 -5.84 -1.95 -1.21
CA ILE A 69 -5.78 -1.69 -2.66
C ILE A 69 -7.17 -1.34 -3.21
N ARG A 70 -8.18 -2.17 -2.92
CA ARG A 70 -9.55 -1.90 -3.41
C ARG A 70 -10.10 -0.55 -2.95
N ARG A 71 -9.90 -0.20 -1.68
CA ARG A 71 -10.36 1.09 -1.10
C ARG A 71 -9.68 2.28 -1.78
N TYR A 72 -8.37 2.22 -1.98
CA TYR A 72 -7.61 3.32 -2.56
C TYR A 72 -7.75 3.44 -4.08
N THR A 73 -7.98 2.33 -4.80
CA THR A 73 -8.30 2.35 -6.23
C THR A 73 -9.67 2.99 -6.45
N ALA A 74 -10.71 2.52 -5.76
CA ALA A 74 -12.06 3.08 -5.88
C ALA A 74 -12.11 4.59 -5.55
N ARG A 75 -11.35 5.01 -4.54
CA ARG A 75 -11.22 6.42 -4.17
C ARG A 75 -10.47 7.26 -5.22
N THR A 76 -9.46 6.68 -5.88
CA THR A 76 -8.73 7.33 -6.98
C THR A 76 -9.62 7.46 -8.22
N ASP A 77 -10.36 6.41 -8.55
CA ASP A 77 -11.33 6.42 -9.66
C ASP A 77 -12.45 7.44 -9.41
N ALA A 78 -12.98 7.50 -8.18
CA ALA A 78 -13.98 8.49 -7.80
C ALA A 78 -13.45 9.93 -7.91
N ALA A 79 -12.18 10.16 -7.55
CA ALA A 79 -11.55 11.47 -7.70
C ALA A 79 -11.37 11.85 -9.18
N ALA A 80 -11.07 10.88 -10.06
CA ALA A 80 -10.96 11.11 -11.50
C ALA A 80 -12.32 11.33 -12.19
N ALA A 81 -13.39 10.72 -11.68
CA ALA A 81 -14.74 10.86 -12.22
C ALA A 81 -15.40 12.21 -11.87
N LEU A 82 -14.92 12.90 -10.83
CA LEU A 82 -15.39 14.24 -10.50
C LEU A 82 -14.84 15.24 -11.53
N PRO A 83 -15.67 16.05 -12.21
CA PRO A 83 -15.16 17.07 -13.11
C PRO A 83 -14.22 18.02 -12.35
N PRO A 84 -13.13 18.51 -12.98
CA PRO A 84 -12.21 19.42 -12.32
C PRO A 84 -13.00 20.62 -11.81
N ARG A 85 -12.83 20.94 -10.53
CA ARG A 85 -13.38 22.16 -9.95
C ARG A 85 -12.76 23.32 -10.71
N ARG A 86 -13.54 23.97 -11.56
CA ARG A 86 -13.15 25.25 -12.16
C ARG A 86 -13.12 26.26 -11.02
N ASP A 87 -11.93 26.66 -10.65
CA ASP A 87 -11.62 27.82 -9.83
C ASP A 87 -11.84 29.12 -10.61
#